data_AF-A0A2H9I1M4-F1
#
_entry.id   AF-A0A2H9I1M4-F1
#
_cell.length_a   1.000
_cell.length_b   1.000
_cell.length_c   1.000
_cell.angle_alpha   90.00
_cell.angle_beta   90.00
_cell.angle_gamma   90.00
#
_symmetry.space_group_name_H-M   'P 1'
#
loop_
_entity.id
_entity.type
_entity.pdbx_description
1 polymer ?
#
loop_
_entity_poly.entity_id
_entity_poly.type
_entity_poly.pdbx_seq_one_letter_code
_entity_poly.pdbx_strand_id
1 'polypeptide(L)' 'ELARQTDPKILGRILNEKGEVRSEIIILVKGRNIQNFKGLETKVEENDVVYIFPIATGGGTTNKTSSL' A
#
# COMPACT_ATOMS: atom_id res chain seq x y z
N GLU A 1 1.99 23.35 -10.47
CA GLU A 1 1.52 23.22 -9.07
C GLU A 1 0.49 22.10 -9.01
N LEU A 2 0.89 20.88 -8.63
CA LEU A 2 -0.05 19.78 -8.46
C LEU A 2 -0.90 20.11 -7.24
N ALA A 3 -2.18 20.43 -7.49
CA ALA A 3 -3.13 20.81 -6.47
C ALA A 3 -3.07 19.84 -5.28
N ARG A 4 -3.07 20.40 -4.06
CA ARG A 4 -3.30 19.66 -2.81
C ARG A 4 -4.72 19.09 -2.80
N GLN A 5 -4.95 18.06 -3.61
CA GLN A 5 -6.19 17.29 -3.57
C GLN A 5 -6.08 16.31 -2.42
N THR A 6 -6.78 16.61 -1.34
CA THR A 6 -7.00 15.69 -0.25
C THR A 6 -8.30 14.94 -0.52
N ASP A 7 -8.22 13.62 -0.73
CA ASP A 7 -9.42 12.77 -0.70
C ASP A 7 -9.64 12.34 0.76
N PRO A 8 -10.67 12.85 1.45
CA PRO A 8 -10.91 12.49 2.85
C PRO A 8 -11.19 10.99 3.03
N LYS A 9 -11.57 10.27 1.97
CA LYS A 9 -11.83 8.82 2.02
C LYS A 9 -10.55 7.99 1.96
N ILE A 10 -9.41 8.57 1.57
CA ILE A 10 -8.16 7.81 1.42
C ILE A 10 -7.69 7.22 2.74
N LEU A 11 -7.86 7.95 3.84
CA LEU A 11 -7.49 7.47 5.17
C LEU A 11 -8.28 6.21 5.55
N GLY A 12 -9.59 6.17 5.26
CA GLY A 12 -10.41 4.99 5.51
C GLY A 12 -10.05 3.76 4.66
N ARG A 13 -9.40 3.98 3.50
CA ARG A 13 -8.88 2.92 2.62
C ARG A 13 -7.48 2.43 3.00
N ILE A 14 -6.72 3.24 3.72
CA ILE A 14 -5.33 2.93 4.14
C ILE A 14 -5.30 2.40 5.58
N LEU A 15 -6.12 2.96 6.46
CA LEU A 15 -6.12 2.68 7.89
C LEU A 15 -7.33 1.81 8.31
N ASN A 16 -7.12 0.96 9.30
CA ASN A 16 -8.18 0.25 10.00
C ASN A 16 -8.81 1.13 11.11
N GLU A 17 -9.80 0.61 11.80
CA GLU A 17 -10.51 1.29 12.90
C GLU A 17 -9.62 1.60 14.13
N LYS A 18 -8.44 0.99 14.22
CA LYS A 18 -7.45 1.26 15.28
C LYS A 18 -6.42 2.33 14.87
N GLY A 19 -6.50 2.84 13.63
CA GLY A 19 -5.52 3.79 13.08
C GLY A 19 -4.25 3.12 12.55
N GLU A 20 -4.22 1.80 12.42
CA GLU A 20 -3.09 1.05 11.88
C GLU A 20 -3.24 0.87 10.37
N VAL A 21 -2.12 0.71 9.65
CA VAL A 21 -2.15 0.41 8.21
C VAL A 21 -2.79 -0.95 7.98
N ARG A 22 -3.79 -1.00 7.10
CA ARG A 22 -4.48 -2.22 6.67
C ARG A 22 -3.50 -3.24 6.10
N SER A 23 -3.73 -4.52 6.36
CA SER A 23 -2.83 -5.61 5.94
C SER A 23 -2.80 -5.77 4.42
N GLU A 24 -3.85 -5.35 3.72
CA GLU A 24 -3.94 -5.34 2.26
C GLU A 24 -3.20 -4.17 1.59
N ILE A 25 -2.58 -3.25 2.35
CA ILE A 25 -1.86 -2.09 1.82
C ILE A 25 -0.36 -2.20 2.11
N ILE A 26 0.45 -1.97 1.08
CA ILE A 26 1.91 -1.83 1.19
C ILE A 26 2.27 -0.36 1.03
N ILE A 27 3.08 0.14 1.97
CA ILE A 27 3.66 1.49 1.91
C ILE A 27 5.17 1.38 1.94
N LEU A 28 5.83 1.97 0.93
CA LEU A 28 7.28 2.04 0.85
C LEU A 28 7.77 3.48 0.98
N VAL A 29 8.80 3.69 1.79
CA VAL A 29 9.58 4.93 1.85
C VAL A 29 11.01 4.61 1.45
N LYS A 30 11.56 5.30 0.45
CA LYS A 30 12.88 5.00 -0.14
C LYS A 30 13.02 3.52 -0.55
N GLY A 31 11.95 2.95 -1.11
CA GLY A 31 11.90 1.55 -1.55
C GLY A 31 11.82 0.50 -0.43
N ARG A 32 11.67 0.91 0.84
CA ARG A 32 11.60 0.00 1.99
C ARG A 32 10.22 -0.02 2.62
N ASN A 33 9.68 -1.20 2.90
CA ASN A 33 8.36 -1.36 3.52
C ASN A 33 8.38 -0.84 4.96
N ILE A 34 7.51 0.12 5.29
CA ILE A 34 7.44 0.76 6.60
C ILE A 34 7.12 -0.21 7.75
N GLN A 35 6.45 -1.34 7.45
CA GLN A 35 6.14 -2.38 8.45
C GLN A 35 7.39 -3.04 9.01
N ASN A 36 8.50 -3.03 8.26
CA ASN A 36 9.79 -3.56 8.72
C ASN A 36 10.61 -2.53 9.50
N PHE A 37 10.08 -1.33 9.72
CA PHE A 37 10.75 -0.21 10.40
C PHE A 37 9.87 0.38 11.50
N LYS A 38 9.47 1.65 11.39
CA LYS A 38 8.72 2.40 12.40
C LYS A 38 7.21 2.51 12.07
N GLY A 39 6.73 1.77 11.08
CA GLY A 39 5.34 1.90 10.62
C GLY A 39 5.03 3.33 10.17
N LEU A 40 3.90 3.87 10.60
CA LEU A 40 3.48 5.25 10.29
C LEU A 40 4.42 6.32 10.85
N GLU A 41 5.25 5.99 11.85
CA GLU A 41 6.28 6.89 12.40
C GLU A 41 7.58 6.90 11.56
N THR A 42 7.56 6.26 10.38
CA THR A 42 8.69 6.32 9.44
C THR A 42 8.83 7.74 8.90
N LYS A 43 9.94 8.41 9.25
CA LYS A 43 10.23 9.77 8.79
C LYS A 43 10.28 9.84 7.26
N VAL A 44 9.61 10.83 6.70
CA VAL A 44 9.67 11.21 5.28
C VAL A 44 10.36 12.57 5.20
N GLU A 45 11.31 12.70 4.27
CA GLU A 45 12.00 13.96 4.01
C GLU A 45 11.60 14.55 2.65
N GLU A 46 11.99 15.79 2.40
CA GLU A 46 11.71 16.46 1.13
C GLU A 46 12.31 15.64 -0.03
N ASN A 47 11.56 15.52 -1.12
CA ASN A 47 11.89 14.73 -2.32
C ASN A 47 11.88 13.20 -2.14
N ASP A 48 11.51 12.68 -0.97
CA ASP A 48 11.28 11.25 -0.82
C ASP A 48 10.07 10.81 -1.63
N VAL A 49 10.22 9.69 -2.34
CA VAL A 49 9.11 9.04 -3.02
C VAL A 49 8.46 8.03 -2.09
N VAL A 50 7.16 8.20 -1.88
CA VAL A 50 6.31 7.27 -1.14
C VAL A 50 5.49 6.47 -2.13
N TYR A 51 5.61 5.15 -2.08
CA TYR A 51 4.79 4.24 -2.87
C TYR A 51 3.67 3.68 -2.00
N ILE A 52 2.43 3.72 -2.51
CA ILE A 52 1.25 3.13 -1.85
C ILE A 52 0.56 2.25 -2.88
N PHE A 53 0.42 0.96 -2.58
CA PHE A 53 -0.24 0.01 -3.46
C PHE A 53 -0.90 -1.11 -2.67
N PRO A 54 -2.00 -1.68 -3.19
CA PRO A 54 -2.59 -2.86 -2.58
C PRO A 54 -1.68 -4.07 -2.77
N ILE A 55 -1.81 -5.08 -1.91
CA ILE A 55 -1.30 -6.41 -2.19
C ILE A 55 -2.00 -6.95 -3.44
N ALA A 56 -1.24 -7.25 -4.47
CA ALA A 56 -1.73 -7.95 -5.65
C ALA A 56 -1.27 -9.41 -5.60
N THR A 57 -2.20 -10.35 -5.49
CA THR A 57 -1.94 -11.76 -5.75
C THR A 57 -2.19 -12.06 -7.23
N GLY A 58 -1.21 -12.66 -7.91
CA GLY A 58 -1.32 -13.00 -9.33
C GLY A 58 -2.42 -14.04 -9.58
N GLY A 59 -3.24 -13.79 -10.61
CA GLY A 59 -4.32 -14.70 -11.02
C GLY A 59 -3.77 -16.01 -11.58
N GLY A 60 -3.90 -17.09 -10.80
CA GLY A 60 -3.70 -18.46 -11.28
C GLY A 60 -5.03 -19.05 -11.74
N THR A 61 -5.54 -18.66 -12.91
CA THR A 61 -6.55 -19.49 -13.58
C THR A 61 -5.87 -20.77 -14.03
N THR A 62 -5.96 -21.82 -13.22
CA THR A 62 -5.70 -23.17 -13.70
C THR A 62 -6.87 -23.56 -14.60
N ASN A 63 -6.76 -23.28 -15.90
CA ASN A 63 -7.48 -24.08 -16.88
C ASN A 63 -6.89 -25.49 -16.79
N LYS A 64 -7.51 -26.35 -15.97
CA LYS A 64 -7.38 -27.79 -16.16
C LYS A 64 -8.09 -28.12 -17.46
N THR A 65 -7.37 -28.00 -18.57
CA THR A 65 -7.72 -28.75 -19.78
C THR A 65 -7.49 -30.21 -19.44
N SER A 66 -8.55 -30.90 -19.01
CA SER A 66 -8.57 -32.35 -18.95
C SER A 66 -8.51 -32.85 -20.39
N SER A 67 -7.30 -33.05 -20.89
CA SER A 67 -7.05 -33.89 -22.05
C SER A 67 -6.87 -35.33 -21.57
N LEU A 68 -7.61 -36.23 -22.24
CA LEU A 68 -7.72 -37.70 -22.12
C LEU A 68 -8.97 -38.18 -21.38
#